data_AF-A0A2V4C2V8-F1
#
_entry.id   AF-A0A2V4C2V8-F1
#
_cell.length_a   1.000
_cell.length_b   1.000
_cell.length_c   1.000
_cell.angle_alpha   90.00
_cell.angle_beta   90.00
_cell.angle_gamma   90.00
#
_symmetry.space_group_name_H-M   'P 1'
#
loop_
_entity.id
_entity.type
_entity.pdbx_description
1 polymer ?
#
loop_
_entity_poly.entity_id
_entity_poly.type
_entity_poly.pdbx_seq_one_letter_code
_entity_poly.pdbx_strand_id
1 'polypeptide(L)' 'MGVYFIVFWILSLIMIITCLIYFTIGITYKNYKKIFIATTALLLGILFYYLPYYIVINNLINGLKNLH' A
#
# COMPACT_ATOMS: atom_id res chain seq x y z
N MET A 1 4.02 -8.65 15.62
CA MET A 1 4.40 -8.34 14.22
C MET A 1 3.51 -8.99 13.16
N GLY A 2 3.26 -10.30 13.21
CA GLY A 2 2.55 -11.01 12.11
C GLY A 2 1.14 -10.50 11.80
N VAL A 3 0.35 -10.15 12.82
CA VAL A 3 -1.02 -9.62 12.62
C VAL A 3 -1.00 -8.29 11.84
N TYR A 4 -0.09 -7.37 12.18
CA TYR A 4 0.05 -6.11 11.44
C TYR A 4 0.45 -6.35 9.98
N PHE A 5 1.33 -7.32 9.71
CA PHE A 5 1.69 -7.72 8.34
C PHE A 5 0.47 -8.11 7.53
N ILE A 6 -0.35 -9.00 8.07
CA ILE A 6 -1.56 -9.49 7.42
C ILE A 6 -2.56 -8.35 7.18
N VAL A 7 -2.76 -7.48 8.18
CA VAL A 7 -3.67 -6.33 8.05
C VAL A 7 -3.21 -5.37 6.95
N PHE A 8 -1.92 -4.99 6.92
CA PHE A 8 -1.38 -4.09 5.89
C PHE A 8 -1.41 -4.71 4.49
N TRP A 9 -1.18 -6.02 4.37
CA TRP A 9 -1.32 -6.75 3.12
C TRP A 9 -2.76 -6.80 2.62
N ILE A 10 -3.73 -7.11 3.49
CA ILE A 10 -5.16 -7.10 3.13
C ILE A 10 -5.59 -5.69 2.69
N LEU A 11 -5.18 -4.65 3.42
CA LEU A 11 -5.46 -3.25 3.05
C LEU A 11 -4.86 -2.89 1.68
N SER A 12 -3.63 -3.31 1.41
CA SER A 12 -2.99 -3.13 0.10
C SER A 12 -3.77 -3.81 -1.02
N LEU A 13 -4.23 -5.05 -0.77
CA LEU A 13 -4.98 -5.85 -1.74
C LEU A 13 -6.33 -5.18 -2.07
N ILE A 14 -7.05 -4.69 -1.05
CA ILE A 14 -8.31 -3.94 -1.22
C ILE A 14 -8.08 -2.64 -2.01
N MET A 15 -6.99 -1.91 -1.74
CA MET A 15 -6.60 -0.71 -2.48
C MET A 15 -6.31 -0.98 -3.96
N ILE A 16 -5.63 -2.10 -4.27
CA ILE A 16 -5.36 -2.49 -5.66
C ILE A 16 -6.66 -2.83 -6.40
N ILE A 17 -7.55 -3.60 -5.78
CA ILE A 17 -8.84 -3.96 -6.39
C ILE A 17 -9.68 -2.70 -6.66
N THR A 18 -9.81 -1.82 -5.68
CA THR A 18 -10.56 -0.55 -5.85
C THR A 18 -9.92 0.35 -6.90
N CYS A 19 -8.58 0.43 -6.95
CA CYS A 19 -7.86 1.12 -8.02
C CYS A 19 -8.26 0.59 -9.41
N LEU A 20 -8.22 -0.72 -9.63
CA LEU A 20 -8.57 -1.32 -10.93
C LEU A 20 -10.01 -1.00 -11.35
N ILE A 21 -10.95 -1.05 -10.41
CA ILE A 21 -12.36 -0.70 -10.66
C ILE A 21 -12.47 0.78 -11.09
N TYR A 22 -11.89 1.70 -10.32
CA TYR A 22 -11.96 3.13 -10.62
C TYR A 22 -11.20 3.50 -11.89
N PHE A 23 -10.11 2.81 -12.20
CA PHE A 23 -9.35 3.01 -13.42
C PHE A 23 -10.16 2.58 -14.65
N THR A 24 -10.80 1.40 -14.59
CA THR A 24 -11.69 0.91 -15.64
C THR A 24 -12.84 1.88 -15.89
N ILE A 25 -13.53 2.32 -14.83
CA ILE A 25 -14.61 3.32 -14.94
C ILE A 25 -14.07 4.64 -15.49
N GLY A 26 -12.89 5.08 -15.03
CA GLY A 26 -12.25 6.31 -15.49
C GLY A 26 -11.98 6.29 -16.99
N ILE A 27 -11.46 5.19 -17.52
CA ILE A 27 -11.20 5.01 -18.96
C ILE A 27 -12.52 4.95 -19.74
N THR A 28 -13.46 4.08 -19.35
CA THR A 28 -14.72 3.86 -20.07
C THR A 28 -15.53 5.15 -20.24
N TYR A 29 -15.60 5.98 -19.20
CA TYR A 29 -16.38 7.22 -19.21
C TYR A 29 -15.54 8.47 -19.49
N LYS A 30 -14.27 8.32 -19.90
CA LYS A 30 -13.30 9.43 -20.09
C LYS A 30 -13.27 10.40 -18.90
N ASN A 31 -13.41 9.86 -17.69
CA ASN A 31 -13.48 10.65 -16.46
C ASN A 31 -12.09 10.73 -15.81
N TYR A 32 -11.35 11.78 -16.16
CA TYR A 32 -10.00 12.02 -15.67
C TYR A 32 -9.89 12.13 -14.14
N LYS A 33 -10.93 12.61 -13.45
CA LYS A 33 -10.93 12.67 -11.97
C LYS A 33 -10.85 11.26 -11.36
N LYS A 34 -11.57 10.29 -11.92
CA LYS A 34 -11.52 8.89 -11.46
C LYS A 34 -10.19 8.22 -11.77
N ILE A 35 -9.58 8.54 -12.91
CA ILE A 35 -8.23 8.07 -13.27
C ILE A 35 -7.19 8.60 -12.27
N PHE A 36 -7.28 9.88 -11.91
CA PHE A 36 -6.41 10.48 -10.90
C PHE A 36 -6.58 9.82 -9.52
N ILE A 37 -7.82 9.62 -9.07
CA ILE A 37 -8.09 8.93 -7.80
C ILE A 37 -7.52 7.50 -7.83
N ALA A 38 -7.73 6.76 -8.92
CA ALA A 38 -7.20 5.41 -9.07
C ALA A 38 -5.66 5.38 -8.98
N THR A 39 -4.97 6.28 -9.68
CA THR A 39 -3.51 6.37 -9.63
C THR A 39 -2.97 6.74 -8.24
N THR A 40 -3.65 7.64 -7.51
CA THR A 40 -3.29 7.93 -6.11
C THR A 40 -3.54 6.75 -5.17
N ALA A 41 -4.63 6.00 -5.37
CA ALA A 41 -4.92 4.79 -4.60
C ALA A 41 -3.88 3.69 -4.85
N LEU A 42 -3.38 3.58 -6.08
CA LEU A 42 -2.30 2.65 -6.43
C LEU A 42 -1.00 2.97 -5.69
N LEU A 43 -0.60 4.24 -5.64
CA LEU A 43 0.56 4.70 -4.87
C LEU A 43 0.42 4.38 -3.39
N LEU A 44 -0.75 4.62 -2.79
CA LEU A 44 -1.02 4.27 -1.39
C LEU A 44 -0.98 2.77 -1.15
N GLY A 45 -1.55 1.97 -2.06
CA GLY A 45 -1.51 0.51 -1.98
C GLY A 45 -0.09 -0.06 -1.94
N ILE A 46 0.81 0.46 -2.77
CA ILE A 46 2.24 0.13 -2.77
C ILE A 46 2.88 0.52 -1.43
N LEU A 47 2.57 1.72 -0.93
CA LEU A 47 3.12 2.22 0.32
C LEU A 47 2.72 1.32 1.51
N PHE A 48 1.45 0.93 1.59
CA PHE A 48 0.97 0.01 2.62
C PHE A 48 1.56 -1.40 2.51
N TYR A 49 1.88 -1.87 1.31
CA TYR A 49 2.54 -3.17 1.12
C TYR A 49 3.95 -3.19 1.73
N TYR A 50 4.72 -2.13 1.51
CA TYR A 50 6.13 -2.05 1.94
C TYR A 50 6.33 -1.52 3.37
N LEU A 51 5.37 -0.77 3.92
CA LEU A 51 5.44 -0.23 5.29
C LEU A 51 5.81 -1.26 6.37
N PRO A 52 5.16 -2.44 6.47
CA PRO A 52 5.50 -3.41 7.50
C PRO A 52 6.92 -3.98 7.36
N TYR A 53 7.45 -4.08 6.13
CA TYR A 53 8.83 -4.49 5.89
C TYR A 53 9.83 -3.46 6.42
N TYR A 54 9.58 -2.17 6.15
CA TYR A 54 10.41 -1.09 6.68
C TYR A 54 10.43 -1.07 8.21
N ILE A 55 9.27 -1.29 8.85
CA ILE A 55 9.18 -1.35 10.32
C ILE A 55 10.03 -2.50 10.88
N VAL A 56 10.00 -3.68 10.26
CA VAL A 56 10.81 -4.83 10.72
C VAL A 56 12.30 -4.56 10.55
N ILE A 57 12.72 -4.04 9.40
CA ILE A 57 14.13 -3.70 9.14
C ILE A 57 14.61 -2.65 10.16
N ASN A 58 13.81 -1.62 10.42
CA ASN A 58 14.17 -0.56 11.37
C ASN A 58 14.30 -1.09 12.81
N ASN A 59 13.41 -1.99 13.22
CA ASN A 59 13.51 -2.64 14.54
C ASN A 59 14.76 -3.52 14.66
N LEU A 60 15.16 -4.19 13.58
CA LEU A 60 16.36 -5.02 13.54
C LEU A 60 17.64 -4.17 13.65
N ILE A 61 17.68 -3.04 12.93
CA ILE A 61 18.78 -2.05 13.00
C ILE A 61 18.88 -1.44 14.40
N ASN A 62 17.77 -1.01 15.00
CA ASN A 62 17.77 -0.46 16.36
C ASN A 62 18.15 -1.51 17.42
N GLY A 63 17.76 -2.77 17.21
CA GLY A 63 18.21 -3.88 18.06
C GLY A 63 19.73 -4.08 18.00
N LEU A 64 20.31 -4.07 16.80
CA LEU A 64 21.77 -4.13 16.61
C LEU A 64 22.50 -2.95 17.26
N LYS A 65 21.95 -1.74 17.13
CA LYS A 65 22.55 -0.52 17.70
C LYS A 65 22.57 -0.50 19.23
N ASN A 66 21.58 -1.12 19.88
CA ASN A 66 21.52 -1.20 21.35
C ASN A 66 22.34 -2.36 21.93
N LEU A 67 22.87 -3.25 21.08
CA LEU A 67 23.72 -4.39 21.47
C LEU A 67 25.23 -4.05 21.46
N HIS A 68 25.61 -2.90 20.91
CA HIS A 68 26.97 -2.40 20.77
C HIS A 68 27.17 -1.14 21.61
#